data_AF-A0A210PJE7-F1
#
_entry.id   AF-A0A210PJE7-F1
#
_cell.length_a   1.000
_cell.length_b   1.000
_cell.length_c   1.000
_cell.angle_alpha   90.00
_cell.angle_beta   90.00
_cell.angle_gamma   90.00
#
_symmetry.space_group_name_H-M   'P 1'
#
loop_
_entity.id
_entity.type
_entity.pdbx_description
1 polymer ?
#
loop_
_entity_poly.entity_id
_entity_poly.type
_entity_poly.pdbx_seq_one_letter_code
_entity_poly.pdbx_strand_id
1 'polypeptide(L)'
;MGSKEKKITQHLNFVHNDEIWKDHVRHENISQRLRWPAKWGFLIHEYESMGRQLKGLPTPVCRPRTPYSRFQTNKLPPINKPKGRQLGFPVTTAQQIGWKVTRPSHQLDKYGPDTRGQCRILRQLRPQ
;
A
#
# COMPACT_ATOMS: atom_id res chain seq x y z
N MET A 1 -45.64 -2.43 -32.12
CA MET A 1 -44.43 -2.83 -32.88
C MET A 1 -43.28 -2.98 -31.88
N GLY A 2 -42.81 -4.20 -31.63
CA GLY A 2 -41.79 -4.46 -30.61
C GLY A 2 -40.38 -4.31 -31.17
N SER A 3 -39.63 -3.30 -30.69
CA SER A 3 -38.20 -3.17 -30.97
C SER A 3 -37.44 -4.34 -30.36
N LYS A 4 -36.86 -5.19 -31.22
CA LYS A 4 -35.94 -6.25 -30.81
C LYS A 4 -34.58 -5.62 -30.49
N GLU A 5 -34.24 -5.53 -29.21
CA GLU A 5 -32.88 -5.17 -28.78
C GLU A 5 -31.87 -6.16 -29.37
N LYS A 6 -30.94 -5.64 -30.17
CA LYS A 6 -29.82 -6.43 -30.70
C LYS A 6 -28.83 -6.64 -29.56
N LYS A 7 -28.84 -7.82 -28.94
CA LYS A 7 -27.73 -8.26 -28.06
C LYS A 7 -26.45 -8.30 -28.89
N ILE A 8 -25.54 -7.36 -28.63
CA ILE A 8 -24.18 -7.42 -29.14
C ILE A 8 -23.46 -8.50 -28.33
N THR A 9 -23.51 -9.74 -28.77
CA THR A 9 -22.59 -10.78 -28.31
C THR A 9 -21.21 -10.42 -28.87
N GLN A 10 -20.38 -9.75 -28.05
CA GLN A 10 -18.96 -9.62 -28.37
C GLN A 10 -18.39 -11.03 -28.51
N HIS A 11 -18.11 -11.43 -29.76
CA HIS A 11 -17.43 -12.67 -30.06
C HIS A 11 -15.95 -12.51 -29.66
N LEU A 12 -15.68 -12.68 -28.37
CA LEU A 12 -14.31 -12.70 -27.85
C LEU A 12 -13.59 -13.89 -28.46
N ASN A 13 -12.46 -13.62 -29.12
CA ASN A 13 -11.64 -14.64 -29.75
C ASN A 13 -11.19 -15.65 -28.68
N PHE A 14 -11.69 -16.88 -28.76
CA PHE A 14 -11.42 -17.94 -27.78
C PHE A 14 -9.91 -18.17 -27.57
N VAL A 15 -9.12 -18.10 -28.65
CA VAL A 15 -7.66 -18.24 -28.58
C VAL A 15 -7.03 -17.08 -27.79
N HIS A 16 -7.55 -15.87 -27.96
CA HIS A 16 -7.06 -14.70 -27.24
C HIS A 16 -7.33 -14.79 -25.73
N ASN A 17 -8.52 -15.27 -25.34
CA ASN A 17 -8.87 -15.48 -23.93
C ASN A 17 -7.99 -16.58 -23.29
N ASP A 18 -7.71 -17.65 -24.02
CA ASP A 18 -6.83 -18.74 -23.55
C ASP A 18 -5.39 -18.25 -23.33
N GLU A 19 -4.85 -17.47 -24.27
CA GLU A 19 -3.51 -16.88 -24.11
C GLU A 19 -3.42 -15.89 -22.94
N ILE A 20 -4.46 -15.07 -22.73
CA ILE A 20 -4.54 -14.18 -21.55
C ILE A 20 -4.53 -15.00 -20.26
N TRP A 21 -5.27 -16.11 -20.21
CA TRP A 21 -5.32 -16.94 -19.02
C TRP A 21 -3.97 -17.64 -18.75
N LYS A 22 -3.34 -18.20 -19.78
CA LYS A 22 -1.99 -18.78 -19.68
C LYS A 22 -0.99 -17.76 -19.16
N ASP A 23 -1.06 -16.52 -19.64
CA ASP A 23 -0.13 -15.49 -19.22
C ASP A 23 -0.29 -15.13 -17.74
N HIS A 24 -1.53 -15.01 -17.26
CA HIS A 24 -1.81 -14.80 -15.83
C HIS A 24 -1.26 -15.94 -14.97
N VAL A 25 -1.52 -17.19 -15.36
CA VAL A 25 -1.04 -18.37 -14.62
C VAL A 25 0.49 -18.40 -14.58
N ARG A 26 1.18 -18.09 -15.69
CA ARG A 26 2.64 -18.01 -15.72
C ARG A 26 3.17 -16.90 -14.81
N HIS A 27 2.58 -15.71 -14.88
CA HIS A 27 2.98 -14.56 -14.05
C HIS A 27 2.77 -14.84 -12.56
N GLU A 28 1.66 -15.45 -12.20
CA GLU A 28 1.38 -15.87 -10.84
C GLU A 28 2.41 -16.90 -10.36
N ASN A 29 2.66 -17.94 -11.14
CA ASN A 29 3.61 -19.00 -10.79
C ASN A 29 5.03 -18.45 -10.60
N ILE A 30 5.50 -17.60 -11.53
CA ILE A 30 6.81 -16.92 -11.43
C ILE A 30 6.87 -16.01 -10.20
N SER A 31 5.80 -15.28 -9.93
CA SER A 31 5.74 -14.37 -8.78
C SER A 31 5.80 -15.13 -7.47
N GLN A 32 5.02 -16.21 -7.33
CA GLN A 32 4.99 -17.06 -6.14
C GLN A 32 6.31 -17.80 -5.92
N ARG A 33 6.93 -18.32 -6.98
CA ARG A 33 8.12 -19.17 -6.86
C ARG A 33 9.43 -18.40 -6.78
N LEU A 34 9.58 -17.34 -7.58
CA LEU A 34 10.88 -16.68 -7.76
C LEU A 34 10.91 -15.32 -7.06
N ARG A 35 9.92 -14.47 -7.36
CA ARG A 35 9.96 -13.07 -6.90
C ARG A 35 9.62 -12.93 -5.42
N TRP A 36 8.60 -13.66 -4.97
CA TRP A 36 8.12 -13.59 -3.59
C TRP A 36 9.17 -14.14 -2.59
N PRO A 37 9.74 -15.35 -2.77
CA PRO A 37 10.72 -15.87 -1.81
C PRO A 37 12.04 -15.09 -1.85
N ALA A 38 12.45 -14.57 -3.02
CA ALA A 38 13.64 -13.74 -3.11
C ALA A 38 13.51 -12.42 -2.34
N LYS A 39 12.36 -11.74 -2.44
CA LYS A 39 12.16 -10.44 -1.80
C LYS A 39 11.65 -10.55 -0.37
N TRP A 40 10.75 -11.49 -0.09
CA TRP A 40 9.99 -11.60 1.15
C TRP A 40 10.21 -12.91 1.89
N GLY A 41 10.99 -13.86 1.36
CA GLY A 41 11.26 -15.15 2.01
C GLY A 41 11.94 -15.00 3.37
N PHE A 42 12.64 -13.88 3.61
CA PHE A 42 13.20 -13.58 4.92
C PHE A 42 12.13 -13.50 6.03
N LEU A 43 10.91 -13.07 5.72
CA LEU A 43 9.82 -12.99 6.71
C LEU A 43 9.45 -14.36 7.25
N ILE A 44 9.41 -15.37 6.37
CA ILE A 44 9.12 -16.76 6.75
C ILE A 44 10.24 -17.28 7.64
N HIS A 45 11.50 -17.04 7.27
CA HIS A 45 12.65 -17.45 8.06
C HIS A 45 12.70 -16.79 9.44
N GLU A 46 12.43 -15.49 9.54
CA GLU A 46 12.38 -14.77 10.82
C GLU A 46 11.24 -15.28 11.71
N TYR A 47 10.06 -15.50 11.13
CA TYR A 47 8.93 -16.07 11.87
C TYR A 47 9.24 -17.46 12.43
N GLU A 48 9.81 -18.34 11.61
CA GLU A 48 10.24 -19.66 12.06
C GLU A 48 11.35 -19.59 13.11
N SER A 49 12.31 -18.68 12.95
CA SER A 49 13.40 -18.47 13.90
C SER A 49 12.87 -18.05 15.27
N MET A 50 11.97 -17.06 15.31
CA MET A 50 11.28 -16.63 16.53
C MET A 50 10.49 -17.78 17.16
N GLY A 51 9.75 -18.54 16.36
CA GLY A 51 8.99 -19.69 16.84
C GLY A 51 9.87 -20.79 17.45
N ARG A 52 11.07 -21.03 16.89
CA ARG A 52 12.05 -21.98 17.45
C ARG A 52 12.64 -21.45 18.75
N GLN A 53 13.00 -20.16 18.80
CA GLN A 53 13.53 -19.52 20.00
C GLN A 53 12.55 -19.60 21.17
N LEU A 54 11.26 -19.35 20.93
CA LEU A 54 10.22 -19.48 21.94
C LEU A 54 10.07 -20.92 22.48
N LYS A 55 10.39 -21.91 21.64
CA LYS A 55 10.38 -23.33 22.01
C LYS A 55 11.71 -23.81 22.62
N GLY A 56 12.70 -22.92 22.79
CA GLY A 56 14.03 -23.27 23.28
C GLY A 56 14.83 -24.15 22.31
N LEU A 57 14.42 -24.24 21.04
CA LEU A 57 15.11 -25.03 20.03
C LEU A 57 16.28 -24.25 19.44
N PRO A 58 17.41 -24.91 19.13
CA PRO A 58 18.54 -24.26 18.47
C PRO A 58 18.10 -23.70 17.11
N THR A 59 18.29 -22.41 16.91
CA THR A 59 18.04 -21.76 15.63
C THR A 59 19.12 -22.18 14.63
N PRO A 60 18.77 -22.74 13.46
CA PRO A 60 19.76 -22.98 12.42
C PRO A 60 20.38 -21.63 12.03
N VAL A 61 21.72 -21.60 11.92
CA VAL A 61 22.48 -20.40 11.55
C VAL A 61 22.20 -20.07 10.08
N CYS A 62 21.06 -19.46 9.80
CA CYS A 62 20.65 -19.13 8.45
C CYS A 62 21.14 -17.72 8.09
N ARG A 63 22.27 -17.74 7.37
CA ARG A 63 22.91 -16.68 6.58
C ARG A 63 23.82 -15.70 7.32
N PRO A 64 24.96 -15.33 6.70
CA PRO A 64 25.71 -14.16 7.14
C PRO A 64 24.77 -12.96 7.07
N ARG A 65 24.57 -12.27 8.20
CA ARG A 65 24.06 -10.89 8.18
C ARG A 65 24.81 -10.17 7.07
N THR A 66 24.09 -9.61 6.10
CA THR A 66 24.73 -8.72 5.13
C THR A 66 25.56 -7.72 5.95
N PRO A 67 26.83 -7.44 5.58
CA PRO A 67 27.70 -6.58 6.38
C PRO A 67 27.10 -5.18 6.62
N TYR A 68 26.07 -4.83 5.85
CA TYR A 68 25.28 -3.61 5.97
C TYR A 68 24.45 -3.48 7.25
N SER A 69 24.07 -4.58 7.91
CA SER A 69 23.04 -4.53 8.97
C SER A 69 23.57 -4.27 10.38
N ARG A 70 24.88 -4.42 10.65
CA ARG A 70 25.37 -4.33 12.04
C ARG A 70 25.90 -2.95 12.44
N PHE A 71 26.35 -2.11 11.50
CA PHE A 71 27.02 -0.84 11.85
C PHE A 71 26.89 0.28 10.81
N GLN A 72 25.79 0.35 10.06
CA GLN A 72 25.42 1.67 9.53
C GLN A 72 24.86 2.52 10.65
N THR A 73 25.76 2.96 11.52
CA THR A 73 25.65 4.28 12.13
C THR A 73 25.76 5.27 10.99
N ASN A 74 24.71 5.39 10.18
CA ASN A 74 24.52 6.57 9.35
C ASN A 74 24.57 7.71 10.36
N LYS A 75 25.71 8.41 10.42
CA LYS A 75 25.89 9.61 11.20
C LYS A 75 24.85 10.56 10.63
N LEU A 76 23.66 10.54 11.21
CA LEU A 76 22.61 11.46 10.83
C LEU A 76 23.22 12.85 10.96
N PRO A 77 23.01 13.74 9.99
CA PRO A 77 23.46 15.11 10.15
C PRO A 77 22.96 15.62 11.51
N PRO A 78 23.80 16.36 12.25
CA PRO A 78 23.41 16.83 13.57
C PRO A 78 22.06 17.54 13.46
N ILE A 79 21.08 17.08 14.24
CA ILE A 79 19.77 17.71 14.31
C ILE A 79 20.00 19.09 14.91
N ASN A 80 20.09 20.11 14.06
CA ASN A 80 20.10 21.49 14.49
C ASN A 80 18.76 21.75 15.18
N LYS A 81 18.77 21.79 16.51
CA LYS A 81 17.59 22.22 17.29
C LYS A 81 17.24 23.62 16.79
N PRO A 82 15.98 23.88 16.38
CA PRO A 82 15.60 25.20 15.92
C PRO A 82 15.93 26.22 17.00
N LYS A 83 16.71 27.26 16.64
CA LYS A 83 16.97 28.42 17.50
C LYS A 83 15.69 29.25 17.56
N GLY A 84 14.78 28.85 18.42
CA GLY A 84 13.51 29.53 18.66
C GLY A 84 12.83 28.95 19.88
N ARG A 85 12.06 29.75 20.60
CA ARG A 85 11.18 29.27 21.68
C ARG A 85 10.39 28.08 21.12
N GLN A 86 10.53 26.91 21.75
CA GLN A 86 9.60 25.82 21.59
C GLN A 86 8.26 26.37 22.11
N LEU A 87 7.47 26.98 21.22
CA LEU A 87 6.08 27.28 21.53
C LEU A 87 5.47 25.93 21.86
N GLY A 88 4.99 25.79 23.10
CA GLY A 88 4.47 24.54 23.63
C GLY A 88 3.52 23.92 22.61
N PHE A 89 3.56 22.58 22.50
CA PHE A 89 2.59 21.87 21.68
C PHE A 89 1.20 22.42 21.99
N PRO A 90 0.43 22.88 20.99
CA PRO A 90 -0.89 23.39 21.25
C PRO A 90 -1.71 22.25 21.87
N VAL A 91 -2.16 22.45 23.10
CA VAL A 91 -3.05 21.50 23.78
C VAL A 91 -4.40 21.63 23.10
N THR A 92 -4.60 20.82 22.05
CA THR A 92 -5.88 20.75 21.35
C THR A 92 -6.80 19.81 22.11
N THR A 93 -7.95 20.31 22.56
CA THR A 93 -8.99 19.52 23.26
C THR A 93 -9.55 18.35 22.43
N ALA A 94 -9.30 18.32 21.13
CA ALA A 94 -9.52 17.17 20.26
C ALA A 94 -8.26 16.94 19.43
N GLN A 95 -7.74 15.70 19.40
CA GLN A 95 -6.54 15.26 18.66
C GLN A 95 -6.71 15.33 17.12
N GLN A 96 -7.12 16.47 16.57
CA GLN A 96 -7.33 16.63 15.14
C GLN A 96 -6.03 17.09 14.49
N ILE A 97 -5.45 16.14 13.73
CA ILE A 97 -4.33 16.31 12.81
C ILE A 97 -4.78 17.32 11.72
N GLY A 98 -4.70 18.62 12.00
CA GLY A 98 -5.28 19.62 11.09
C GLY A 98 -4.78 21.06 11.22
N TRP A 99 -4.03 21.41 12.27
CA TRP A 99 -3.68 22.82 12.54
C TRP A 99 -2.81 23.50 11.46
N LYS A 100 -2.17 22.72 10.58
CA LYS A 100 -1.45 23.26 9.40
C LYS A 100 -2.32 23.31 8.14
N VAL A 101 -3.40 22.52 8.06
CA VAL A 101 -4.27 22.40 6.88
C VAL A 101 -5.15 23.65 6.69
N THR A 102 -5.38 24.43 7.74
CA THR A 102 -6.14 25.70 7.67
C THR A 102 -5.41 26.79 6.88
N ARG A 103 -4.10 26.66 6.64
CA ARG A 103 -3.34 27.64 5.84
C ARG A 103 -3.52 27.30 4.35
N PRO A 104 -3.91 28.28 3.49
CA PRO A 104 -4.09 28.04 2.05
C PRO A 104 -2.88 27.41 1.36
N SER A 105 -1.67 27.73 1.83
CA SER A 105 -0.42 27.21 1.25
C SER A 105 -0.07 25.76 1.65
N HIS A 106 -0.84 25.13 2.55
CA HIS A 106 -0.59 23.79 3.09
C HIS A 106 -1.81 22.87 2.94
N GLN A 107 -2.76 23.23 2.08
CA GLN A 107 -3.92 22.40 1.78
C GLN A 107 -3.46 21.18 0.96
N LEU A 108 -3.50 19.99 1.57
CA LEU A 108 -3.05 18.73 0.96
C LEU A 108 -4.08 18.12 -0.02
N ASP A 109 -5.14 18.85 -0.35
CA ASP A 109 -6.10 18.46 -1.37
C ASP A 109 -5.45 18.55 -2.76
N LYS A 110 -4.71 17.50 -3.14
CA LYS A 110 -4.23 17.33 -4.52
C LYS A 110 -5.39 17.33 -5.52
N TYR A 111 -6.60 17.04 -5.05
CA TYR A 111 -7.81 17.09 -5.83
C TYR A 111 -8.75 18.10 -5.20
N GLY A 112 -8.85 19.28 -5.79
CA GLY A 112 -9.68 20.37 -5.31
C GLY A 112 -11.18 20.03 -5.28
N PRO A 113 -12.03 21.05 -4.99
CA PRO A 113 -13.49 20.92 -4.91
C PRO A 113 -14.18 20.35 -6.17
N ASP A 114 -13.44 20.14 -7.26
CA ASP A 114 -13.87 19.50 -8.49
C ASP A 114 -13.93 17.96 -8.41
N THR A 115 -13.52 17.34 -7.30
CA THR A 115 -13.75 15.91 -7.05
C THR A 115 -15.15 15.60 -6.51
N ARG A 116 -16.17 16.33 -6.97
CA ARG A 116 -17.55 15.89 -6.76
C ARG A 116 -17.75 14.59 -7.54
N GLY A 117 -17.56 13.47 -6.85
CA GLY A 117 -17.92 12.14 -7.36
C GLY A 117 -19.36 12.17 -7.85
N GLN A 118 -19.64 11.44 -8.93
CA GLN A 118 -20.95 11.46 -9.58
C GLN A 118 -22.06 11.24 -8.53
N CYS A 119 -22.83 12.28 -8.23
CA CYS A 119 -23.92 12.27 -7.23
C CYS A 119 -25.13 11.44 -7.70
N ARG A 120 -24.91 10.29 -8.35
CA ARG A 120 -25.97 9.41 -8.88
C ARG A 120 -26.83 8.85 -7.76
N ILE A 121 -26.22 8.50 -6.63
CA ILE A 121 -26.93 7.97 -5.45
C ILE A 121 -27.86 9.06 -4.86
N LEU A 122 -27.35 10.29 -4.69
CA LEU A 122 -28.17 11.41 -4.21
C LEU A 122 -29.29 11.81 -5.19
N ARG A 123 -29.12 11.55 -6.50
CA ARG A 123 -30.19 11.72 -7.49
C ARG A 123 -31.28 10.65 -7.37
N GLN A 124 -30.94 9.42 -7.01
CA GLN A 124 -31.91 8.33 -6.81
C GLN A 124 -32.70 8.44 -5.51
N LEU A 125 -32.15 9.11 -4.50
CA LEU A 125 -32.78 9.27 -3.19
C LEU A 125 -33.60 10.56 -3.05
N ARG A 126 -33.81 11.32 -4.14
CA ARG A 126 -34.72 12.46 -4.09
C ARG A 126 -36.17 11.98 -4.17
N PRO A 127 -37.03 12.40 -3.23
CA PRO A 127 -38.46 12.11 -3.31
C PRO A 127 -39.06 12.79 -4.56
N GLN A 128 -39.99 12.08 -5.21
CA GLN A 128 -40.77 12.54 -6.37
C GLN A 128 -41.73 13.67 -5.97
#